data_AF-A0A7X7WU47-F1
#
_entry.id   AF-A0A7X7WU47-F1
#
_cell.length_a   1.000
_cell.length_b   1.000
_cell.length_c   1.000
_cell.angle_alpha   90.00
_cell.angle_beta   90.00
_cell.angle_gamma   90.00
#
_symmetry.space_group_name_H-M   'P 1'
#
loop_
_entity.id
_entity.type
_entity.pdbx_description
1 polymer ?
#
loop_
_entity_poly.entity_id
_entity_poly.type
_entity_poly.pdbx_seq_one_letter_code
_entity_poly.pdbx_strand_id
1 'polypeptide(L)'
;MTGHASRSVLTGLDLFEKRWPKELRGARAGLVVHPASVDRSFAHAVDRFRTAKCSELTTLFGPQHGIRGETQDNMIEWEGYRDRKTGLPVYSLYGEVRKPSPKMLRKVDVLVVDLQDVGARYYTFIWTLDLCMQACAELGKTVVVLDRPNPINGVDLEGTVLDPGYASFVGLKPLPIRHGMTIGEVGTYLREIYYPKLNYHVIRMEGWQRGMWFDDTGLPWVMPSPNMPTLDTAVVYPGMCLIEGTMLSEGRGTTRPFEIFGAPYIDGETLATALNALRLQGVFFRPLSFEPTFQKHART
;
A
#
# COMPACT_ATOMS: atom_id res chain seq x y z
N MET A 1 14.51 26.67 9.28
CA MET A 1 14.09 27.54 8.16
C MET A 1 15.28 27.83 7.27
N THR A 2 15.40 27.12 6.15
CA THR A 2 16.13 27.53 4.95
C THR A 2 15.25 27.13 3.78
N GLY A 3 14.62 28.14 3.16
CA GLY A 3 13.69 27.95 2.07
C GLY A 3 14.38 27.37 0.85
N HIS A 4 14.08 26.11 0.57
CA HIS A 4 13.81 25.73 -0.80
C HIS A 4 12.29 25.62 -0.87
N ALA A 5 11.65 26.40 -1.74
CA ALA A 5 10.33 26.00 -2.24
C ALA A 5 10.56 24.72 -3.04
N SER A 6 10.75 23.59 -2.34
CA SER A 6 10.80 22.27 -2.92
C SER A 6 9.47 22.13 -3.65
N ARG A 7 9.52 22.04 -4.98
CA ARG A 7 8.30 21.76 -5.75
C ARG A 7 7.78 20.43 -5.25
N SER A 8 6.63 20.46 -4.57
CA SER A 8 5.91 19.26 -4.15
C SER A 8 5.86 18.27 -5.30
N VAL A 9 6.18 17.02 -5.01
CA VAL A 9 6.00 15.91 -5.95
C VAL A 9 4.55 15.90 -6.43
N LEU A 10 4.34 15.61 -7.71
CA LEU A 10 3.02 15.38 -8.28
C LEU A 10 2.83 13.87 -8.47
N THR A 11 1.82 13.32 -7.80
CA THR A 11 1.48 11.90 -7.89
C THR A 11 0.92 11.53 -9.28
N GLY A 12 0.78 10.24 -9.56
CA GLY A 12 0.02 9.79 -10.72
C GLY A 12 -1.41 10.34 -10.73
N LEU A 13 -2.04 10.47 -9.55
CA LEU A 13 -3.37 11.06 -9.40
C LEU A 13 -3.39 12.58 -9.63
N ASP A 14 -2.30 13.31 -9.37
CA ASP A 14 -2.23 14.74 -9.74
C ASP A 14 -2.14 14.94 -11.26
N LEU A 15 -1.70 13.91 -11.99
CA LEU A 15 -1.29 14.02 -13.39
C LEU A 15 -2.20 13.25 -14.36
N PHE A 16 -3.09 12.40 -13.86
CA PHE A 16 -3.79 11.41 -14.69
C PHE A 16 -4.58 12.02 -15.84
N GLU A 17 -5.33 13.11 -15.63
CA GLU A 17 -6.13 13.72 -16.71
C GLU A 17 -5.25 14.22 -17.85
N LYS A 18 -4.08 14.79 -17.53
CA LYS A 18 -3.12 15.31 -18.49
C LYS A 18 -2.36 14.19 -19.22
N ARG A 19 -2.07 13.10 -18.52
CA ARG A 19 -1.21 12.00 -19.00
C ARG A 19 -2.00 10.74 -19.36
N TRP A 20 -3.33 10.82 -19.43
CA TRP A 20 -4.18 9.69 -19.74
C TRP A 20 -3.85 9.10 -21.12
N PRO A 21 -3.68 7.77 -21.27
CA PRO A 21 -3.43 7.15 -22.57
C PRO A 21 -4.53 7.51 -23.58
N LYS A 22 -4.12 7.94 -24.78
CA LYS A 22 -5.05 8.50 -25.78
C LYS A 22 -6.06 7.48 -26.26
N GLU A 23 -5.60 6.24 -26.41
CA GLU A 23 -6.36 5.05 -26.79
C GLU A 23 -7.39 4.61 -25.72
N LEU A 24 -7.26 5.10 -24.48
CA LEU A 24 -8.20 4.81 -23.39
C LEU A 24 -9.19 5.95 -23.12
N ARG A 25 -9.25 6.97 -23.99
CA ARG A 25 -10.21 8.08 -23.82
C ARG A 25 -11.64 7.58 -23.89
N GLY A 26 -12.44 7.90 -22.88
CA GLY A 26 -13.83 7.48 -22.78
C GLY A 26 -14.01 6.00 -22.40
N ALA A 27 -12.92 5.28 -22.09
CA ALA A 27 -13.01 3.90 -21.61
C ALA A 27 -13.73 3.84 -20.25
N ARG A 28 -14.42 2.72 -20.00
CA ARG A 28 -15.06 2.47 -18.71
C ARG A 28 -14.01 2.08 -17.69
N ALA A 29 -13.79 2.94 -16.71
CA ALA A 29 -12.79 2.78 -15.67
C ALA A 29 -13.38 2.11 -14.42
N GLY A 30 -12.69 1.07 -13.94
CA GLY A 30 -12.82 0.57 -12.58
C GLY A 30 -11.67 1.12 -11.73
N LEU A 31 -11.91 1.52 -10.48
CA LEU A 31 -10.84 2.04 -9.60
C LEU A 31 -10.57 1.11 -8.43
N VAL A 32 -9.31 0.75 -8.23
CA VAL A 32 -8.80 0.13 -7.01
C VAL A 32 -8.19 1.21 -6.14
N VAL A 33 -8.85 1.52 -5.02
CA VAL A 33 -8.56 2.69 -4.17
C VAL A 33 -8.71 2.34 -2.69
N HIS A 34 -8.14 3.18 -1.83
CA HIS A 34 -8.24 3.13 -0.37
C HIS A 34 -8.16 4.55 0.20
N PRO A 35 -8.25 4.78 1.52
CA PRO A 35 -8.25 6.13 2.11
C PRO A 35 -7.16 7.09 1.63
N ALA A 36 -5.93 6.61 1.46
CA ALA A 36 -4.79 7.42 1.02
C ALA A 36 -4.72 7.63 -0.50
N SER A 37 -5.71 7.16 -1.26
CA SER A 37 -5.92 7.50 -2.67
C SER A 37 -6.38 8.96 -2.83
N VAL A 38 -5.63 9.92 -2.30
CA VAL A 38 -5.92 11.35 -2.38
C VAL A 38 -4.86 12.08 -3.19
N ASP A 39 -5.25 13.20 -3.81
CA ASP A 39 -4.32 14.14 -4.45
C ASP A 39 -3.74 15.11 -3.41
N ARG A 40 -2.85 16.02 -3.83
CA ARG A 40 -2.23 17.01 -2.93
C ARG A 40 -3.21 17.97 -2.26
N SER A 41 -4.45 18.04 -2.75
CA SER A 41 -5.54 18.85 -2.20
C SER A 41 -6.48 18.06 -1.30
N PHE A 42 -6.11 16.82 -0.95
CA PHE A 42 -6.93 15.85 -0.21
C PHE A 42 -8.21 15.42 -0.93
N ALA A 43 -8.32 15.64 -2.25
CA ALA A 43 -9.43 15.13 -3.03
C ALA A 43 -9.20 13.65 -3.34
N HIS A 44 -10.14 12.79 -2.94
CA HIS A 44 -10.05 11.35 -3.15
C HIS A 44 -10.17 11.01 -4.65
N ALA A 45 -9.46 9.97 -5.10
CA ALA A 45 -9.40 9.52 -6.49
C ALA A 45 -10.80 9.29 -7.09
N VAL A 46 -11.72 8.72 -6.31
CA VAL A 46 -13.13 8.56 -6.71
C VAL A 46 -13.75 9.90 -7.13
N ASP A 47 -13.55 10.96 -6.36
CA ASP A 47 -14.11 12.28 -6.66
C ASP A 47 -13.42 12.93 -7.88
N ARG A 48 -12.11 12.70 -8.04
CA ARG A 48 -11.36 13.13 -9.22
C ARG A 48 -11.88 12.46 -10.50
N PHE A 49 -11.99 11.13 -10.51
CA PHE A 49 -12.45 10.38 -11.67
C PHE A 49 -13.92 10.62 -12.03
N ARG A 50 -14.76 11.00 -11.07
CA ARG A 50 -16.15 11.39 -11.35
C ARG A 50 -16.27 12.66 -12.19
N THR A 51 -15.33 13.58 -12.03
CA THR A 51 -15.35 14.90 -12.69
C THR A 51 -14.44 14.95 -13.91
N ALA A 52 -13.49 14.02 -14.00
CA ALA A 52 -12.60 13.85 -15.13
C ALA A 52 -13.35 13.46 -16.41
N LYS A 53 -12.92 14.01 -17.54
CA LYS A 53 -13.49 13.72 -18.87
C LYS A 53 -12.72 12.66 -19.66
N CYS A 54 -11.64 12.13 -19.11
CA CYS A 54 -10.78 11.17 -19.79
C CYS A 54 -11.34 9.74 -19.79
N SER A 55 -12.28 9.40 -18.91
CA SER A 55 -12.85 8.06 -18.74
C SER A 55 -14.25 8.11 -18.12
N GLU A 56 -15.04 7.04 -18.26
CA GLU A 56 -16.32 6.87 -17.56
C GLU A 56 -16.11 5.99 -16.32
N LEU A 57 -16.33 6.51 -15.11
CA LEU A 57 -16.19 5.74 -13.88
C LEU A 57 -17.38 4.79 -13.66
N THR A 58 -17.15 3.48 -13.63
CA THR A 58 -18.24 2.48 -13.57
C THR A 58 -18.23 1.56 -12.36
N THR A 59 -17.09 1.36 -11.71
CA THR A 59 -16.95 0.37 -10.63
C THR A 59 -15.82 0.74 -9.67
N LEU A 60 -16.00 0.46 -8.39
CA LEU A 60 -14.99 0.67 -7.34
C LEU A 60 -14.57 -0.66 -6.74
N PHE A 61 -13.31 -0.75 -6.32
CA PHE A 61 -12.70 -1.89 -5.68
C PHE A 61 -11.89 -1.40 -4.48
N GLY A 62 -12.03 -2.07 -3.34
CA GLY A 62 -11.22 -1.81 -2.16
C GLY A 62 -10.35 -3.02 -1.80
N PRO A 63 -9.12 -2.81 -1.29
CA PRO A 63 -8.28 -3.88 -0.77
C PRO A 63 -8.70 -4.24 0.67
N GLN A 64 -7.74 -4.69 1.48
CA GLN A 64 -7.91 -5.16 2.87
C GLN A 64 -8.73 -4.22 3.78
N HIS A 65 -8.48 -2.91 3.73
CA HIS A 65 -9.13 -1.93 4.62
C HIS A 65 -10.33 -1.19 3.98
N GLY A 66 -10.80 -1.72 2.85
CA GLY A 66 -11.85 -1.11 2.04
C GLY A 66 -11.45 0.22 1.40
N ILE A 67 -12.43 0.90 0.81
CA ILE A 67 -12.19 2.16 0.08
C ILE A 67 -12.20 3.41 0.98
N ARG A 68 -12.69 3.31 2.21
CA ARG A 68 -12.81 4.40 3.20
C ARG A 68 -12.11 4.13 4.53
N GLY A 69 -11.45 2.97 4.70
CA GLY A 69 -10.66 2.68 5.91
C GLY A 69 -11.50 2.24 7.11
N GLU A 70 -12.71 1.74 6.86
CA GLU A 70 -13.70 1.46 7.89
C GLU A 70 -13.38 0.19 8.70
N THR A 71 -12.49 -0.69 8.21
CA THR A 71 -12.10 -1.93 8.90
C THR A 71 -10.76 -1.78 9.64
N GLN A 72 -10.83 -1.92 10.98
CA GLN A 72 -9.74 -1.62 11.91
C GLN A 72 -8.63 -2.68 11.99
N ASP A 73 -8.94 -3.96 11.72
CA ASP A 73 -8.02 -5.08 11.94
C ASP A 73 -7.93 -6.03 10.73
N ASN A 74 -6.76 -6.66 10.55
CA ASN A 74 -6.42 -7.57 9.44
C ASN A 74 -7.37 -8.77 9.34
N MET A 75 -8.09 -9.10 10.42
CA MET A 75 -9.00 -10.25 10.53
C MET A 75 -10.46 -9.92 10.20
N ILE A 76 -10.81 -8.66 9.93
CA ILE A 76 -12.18 -8.27 9.60
C ILE A 76 -12.32 -8.21 8.08
N GLU A 77 -12.92 -9.26 7.52
CA GLU A 77 -13.39 -9.24 6.14
C GLU A 77 -14.54 -8.24 5.98
N TRP A 78 -14.68 -7.68 4.78
CA TRP A 78 -15.78 -6.78 4.46
C TRP A 78 -16.38 -7.15 3.10
N GLU A 79 -17.70 -6.94 2.98
CA GLU A 79 -18.45 -7.22 1.77
C GLU A 79 -18.61 -5.97 0.90
N GLY A 80 -18.75 -6.18 -0.41
CA GLY A 80 -19.06 -5.11 -1.33
C GLY A 80 -20.40 -4.44 -1.05
N TYR A 81 -20.54 -3.18 -1.45
CA TYR A 81 -21.74 -2.37 -1.22
C TYR A 81 -22.01 -1.43 -2.40
N ARG A 82 -23.10 -0.65 -2.34
CA ARG A 82 -23.31 0.49 -3.26
C ARG A 82 -22.86 1.77 -2.58
N ASP A 83 -21.87 2.44 -3.16
CA ASP A 83 -21.38 3.69 -2.61
C ASP A 83 -22.48 4.76 -2.66
N ARG A 84 -22.80 5.34 -1.50
CA ARG A 84 -23.92 6.29 -1.35
C ARG A 84 -23.71 7.58 -2.15
N LYS A 85 -22.46 8.01 -2.34
CA LYS A 85 -22.12 9.29 -2.97
C LYS A 85 -22.16 9.20 -4.51
N THR A 86 -21.81 8.04 -5.06
CA THR A 86 -21.66 7.80 -6.51
C THR A 86 -22.75 6.91 -7.09
N GLY A 87 -23.41 6.09 -6.27
CA GLY A 87 -24.34 5.04 -6.70
C GLY A 87 -23.66 3.81 -7.31
N LEU A 88 -22.33 3.79 -7.39
CA LEU A 88 -21.56 2.73 -8.05
C LEU A 88 -21.39 1.49 -7.15
N PRO A 89 -21.25 0.30 -7.75
CA PRO A 89 -20.87 -0.88 -7.00
C PRO A 89 -19.43 -0.74 -6.49
N VAL A 90 -19.24 -1.13 -5.22
CA VAL A 90 -17.95 -1.29 -4.54
C VAL A 90 -17.75 -2.77 -4.29
N TYR A 91 -16.64 -3.33 -4.74
CA TYR A 91 -16.28 -4.72 -4.50
C TYR A 91 -15.10 -4.83 -3.54
N SER A 92 -15.17 -5.80 -2.64
CA SER A 92 -14.04 -6.18 -1.78
C SER A 92 -13.08 -7.09 -2.55
N LEU A 93 -11.80 -6.77 -2.48
CA LEU A 93 -10.68 -7.57 -2.94
C LEU A 93 -9.88 -8.14 -1.75
N TYR A 94 -10.59 -8.51 -0.69
CA TYR A 94 -10.03 -9.12 0.51
C TYR A 94 -10.89 -10.28 1.02
N GLY A 95 -10.32 -11.12 1.89
CA GLY A 95 -10.99 -12.33 2.39
C GLY A 95 -11.04 -13.42 1.32
N GLU A 96 -12.24 -13.98 1.08
CA GLU A 96 -12.48 -15.03 0.08
C GLU A 96 -12.16 -14.59 -1.36
N VAL A 97 -12.39 -13.31 -1.69
CA VAL A 97 -12.21 -12.79 -3.04
C VAL A 97 -11.10 -11.76 -3.06
N ARG A 98 -9.89 -12.16 -3.47
CA ARG A 98 -8.72 -11.26 -3.59
C ARG A 98 -8.39 -10.87 -5.03
N LYS A 99 -8.85 -11.68 -5.99
CA LYS A 99 -8.71 -11.43 -7.44
C LYS A 99 -10.06 -10.96 -8.00
N PRO A 100 -10.12 -9.85 -8.76
CA PRO A 100 -11.36 -9.41 -9.40
C PRO A 100 -11.94 -10.52 -10.30
N SER A 101 -13.22 -10.84 -10.12
CA SER A 101 -13.89 -11.84 -10.95
C SER A 101 -14.32 -11.28 -12.31
N PRO A 102 -14.53 -12.12 -13.35
CA PRO A 102 -15.07 -11.66 -14.63
C PRO A 102 -16.40 -10.91 -14.50
N LYS A 103 -17.25 -11.30 -13.54
CA LYS A 103 -18.52 -10.63 -13.25
C LYS A 103 -18.31 -9.20 -12.74
N MET A 104 -17.32 -8.99 -11.87
CA MET A 104 -16.98 -7.65 -11.35
C MET A 104 -16.40 -6.75 -12.44
N LEU A 105 -15.62 -7.31 -13.38
CA LEU A 105 -14.97 -6.57 -14.47
C LEU A 105 -15.83 -6.40 -15.72
N ARG A 106 -17.08 -6.87 -15.73
CA ARG A 106 -17.95 -6.86 -16.92
C ARG A 106 -18.19 -5.45 -17.49
N LYS A 107 -18.25 -4.43 -16.65
CA LYS A 107 -18.43 -3.02 -17.03
C LYS A 107 -17.13 -2.22 -17.03
N VAL A 108 -15.99 -2.90 -16.98
CA VAL A 108 -14.67 -2.28 -16.89
C VAL A 108 -13.87 -2.64 -18.14
N ASP A 109 -13.31 -1.62 -18.79
CA ASP A 109 -12.38 -1.77 -19.92
C ASP A 109 -10.94 -1.53 -19.45
N VAL A 110 -10.76 -0.58 -18.54
CA VAL A 110 -9.49 -0.24 -17.89
C VAL A 110 -9.65 -0.29 -16.37
N LEU A 111 -8.79 -1.06 -15.71
CA LEU A 111 -8.69 -1.08 -14.26
C LEU A 111 -7.56 -0.14 -13.83
N VAL A 112 -7.92 0.90 -13.10
CA VAL A 112 -6.97 1.88 -12.57
C VAL A 112 -6.63 1.53 -11.13
N VAL A 113 -5.35 1.49 -10.80
CA VAL A 113 -4.86 1.22 -9.45
C VAL A 113 -4.20 2.48 -8.91
N ASP A 114 -4.70 2.98 -7.78
CA ASP A 114 -4.17 4.11 -7.06
C ASP A 114 -4.08 3.76 -5.58
N LEU A 115 -2.96 3.18 -5.13
CA LEU A 115 -2.77 2.74 -3.75
C LEU A 115 -1.42 3.24 -3.24
N GLN A 116 -1.42 3.98 -2.13
CA GLN A 116 -0.20 4.27 -1.36
C GLN A 116 0.27 2.98 -0.64
N ASP A 117 1.38 2.43 -1.10
CA ASP A 117 2.08 1.32 -0.45
C ASP A 117 3.11 1.83 0.58
N VAL A 118 3.78 0.93 1.31
CA VAL A 118 4.77 1.25 2.34
C VAL A 118 6.19 0.76 2.01
N GLY A 119 6.39 0.12 0.86
CA GLY A 119 7.71 -0.32 0.41
C GLY A 119 8.18 -1.66 0.99
N ALA A 120 7.25 -2.42 1.58
CA ALA A 120 7.52 -3.68 2.24
C ALA A 120 6.74 -4.84 1.60
N ARG A 121 7.42 -5.96 1.36
CA ARG A 121 6.88 -7.12 0.64
C ARG A 121 5.58 -7.67 1.20
N TYR A 122 5.42 -7.70 2.52
CA TYR A 122 4.25 -8.28 3.16
C TYR A 122 3.12 -7.26 3.39
N TYR A 123 3.31 -6.01 2.93
CA TYR A 123 2.20 -5.08 2.78
C TYR A 123 1.41 -5.43 1.50
N THR A 124 0.14 -5.80 1.65
CA THR A 124 -0.55 -6.61 0.65
C THR A 124 -1.03 -5.86 -0.60
N PHE A 125 -0.85 -4.54 -0.68
CA PHE A 125 -1.39 -3.73 -1.79
C PHE A 125 -0.68 -4.01 -3.12
N ILE A 126 0.63 -4.25 -3.13
CA ILE A 126 1.35 -4.71 -4.33
C ILE A 126 0.87 -6.09 -4.81
N TRP A 127 0.33 -6.92 -3.91
CA TRP A 127 -0.24 -8.22 -4.26
C TRP A 127 -1.70 -8.11 -4.72
N THR A 128 -2.45 -7.13 -4.21
CA THR A 128 -3.71 -6.72 -4.85
C THR A 128 -3.46 -6.27 -6.29
N LEU A 129 -2.38 -5.51 -6.56
CA LEU A 129 -1.98 -5.15 -7.92
C LEU A 129 -1.67 -6.39 -8.78
N ASP A 130 -0.88 -7.34 -8.29
CA ASP A 130 -0.57 -8.60 -9.01
C ASP A 130 -1.85 -9.35 -9.42
N LEU A 131 -2.78 -9.53 -8.48
CA LEU A 131 -4.04 -10.23 -8.75
C LEU A 131 -4.94 -9.44 -9.72
N CYS A 132 -4.96 -8.11 -9.63
CA CYS A 132 -5.65 -7.26 -10.59
C CYS A 132 -5.04 -7.40 -12.01
N MET A 133 -3.72 -7.39 -12.12
CA MET A 133 -2.99 -7.58 -13.37
C MET A 133 -3.27 -8.97 -13.96
N GLN A 134 -3.27 -10.01 -13.13
CA GLN A 134 -3.64 -11.36 -13.54
C GLN A 134 -5.05 -11.40 -14.13
N ALA A 135 -6.05 -10.88 -13.43
CA ALA A 135 -7.44 -10.88 -13.89
C ALA A 135 -7.59 -10.09 -15.21
N CYS A 136 -6.94 -8.93 -15.32
CA CYS A 136 -6.97 -8.15 -16.55
C CYS A 136 -6.26 -8.85 -17.72
N ALA A 137 -5.15 -9.54 -17.47
CA ALA A 137 -4.45 -10.32 -18.49
C ALA A 137 -5.31 -11.48 -19.00
N GLU A 138 -6.00 -12.20 -18.10
CA GLU A 138 -6.91 -13.29 -18.43
C GLU A 138 -8.12 -12.82 -19.27
N LEU A 139 -8.56 -11.56 -19.10
CA LEU A 139 -9.78 -11.01 -19.71
C LEU A 139 -9.52 -10.00 -20.83
N GLY A 140 -8.26 -9.79 -21.22
CA GLY A 140 -7.89 -8.80 -22.25
C GLY A 140 -8.24 -7.36 -21.87
N LYS A 141 -8.18 -7.02 -20.58
CA LYS A 141 -8.42 -5.67 -20.05
C LYS A 141 -7.11 -4.91 -19.88
N THR A 142 -7.20 -3.58 -19.82
CA THR A 142 -6.03 -2.72 -19.60
C THR A 142 -5.86 -2.41 -18.11
N VAL A 143 -4.62 -2.30 -17.65
CA VAL A 143 -4.29 -1.80 -16.30
C VAL A 143 -3.57 -0.45 -16.42
N VAL A 144 -3.98 0.52 -15.61
CA VAL A 144 -3.30 1.82 -15.46
C VAL A 144 -2.94 2.00 -13.99
N VAL A 145 -1.66 2.13 -13.67
CA VAL A 145 -1.21 2.46 -12.31
C VAL A 145 -0.97 3.96 -12.20
N LEU A 146 -1.62 4.59 -11.22
CA LEU A 146 -1.30 5.95 -10.81
C LEU A 146 -0.15 5.85 -9.80
N ASP A 147 1.05 6.20 -10.24
CA ASP A 147 2.23 5.92 -9.46
C ASP A 147 2.30 6.79 -8.19
N ARG A 148 2.88 6.24 -7.12
CA ARG A 148 3.01 6.88 -5.81
C ARG A 148 4.40 6.67 -5.21
N PRO A 149 4.87 7.59 -4.35
CA PRO A 149 6.19 7.44 -3.72
C PRO A 149 6.26 6.15 -2.91
N ASN A 150 7.40 5.48 -2.98
CA ASN A 150 7.78 4.54 -1.92
C ASN A 150 8.19 5.37 -0.69
N PRO A 151 7.52 5.24 0.47
CA PRO A 151 7.75 6.15 1.58
C PRO A 151 9.10 5.94 2.28
N ILE A 152 9.69 4.76 2.11
CA ILE A 152 11.01 4.39 2.60
C ILE A 152 12.03 4.34 1.46
N ASN A 153 11.92 5.29 0.53
CA ASN A 153 12.78 5.51 -0.62
C ASN A 153 12.83 4.37 -1.66
N GLY A 154 13.48 4.64 -2.78
CA GLY A 154 13.72 3.72 -3.89
C GLY A 154 15.18 3.33 -4.07
N VAL A 155 16.02 3.41 -3.03
CA VAL A 155 17.46 3.09 -3.15
C VAL A 155 17.80 1.87 -2.31
N ASP A 156 17.34 1.84 -1.06
CA ASP A 156 17.72 0.79 -0.13
C ASP A 156 16.95 -0.51 -0.41
N LEU A 157 17.68 -1.63 -0.35
CA LEU A 157 17.16 -2.97 -0.51
C LEU A 157 17.59 -3.80 0.70
N GLU A 158 16.63 -4.47 1.34
CA GLU A 158 16.89 -5.24 2.57
C GLU A 158 16.09 -6.54 2.61
N GLY A 159 16.65 -7.53 3.31
CA GLY A 159 16.03 -8.82 3.53
C GLY A 159 16.14 -9.80 2.36
N THR A 160 15.75 -11.05 2.62
CA THR A 160 15.82 -12.12 1.62
C THR A 160 14.76 -11.96 0.55
N VAL A 161 15.07 -12.40 -0.66
CA VAL A 161 14.07 -12.57 -1.72
C VAL A 161 13.14 -13.73 -1.34
N LEU A 162 11.85 -13.59 -1.67
CA LEU A 162 10.86 -14.64 -1.40
C LEU A 162 11.23 -15.93 -2.14
N ASP A 163 11.40 -17.02 -1.39
CA ASP A 163 11.40 -18.37 -1.94
C ASP A 163 9.97 -18.71 -2.41
N PRO A 164 9.76 -19.09 -3.68
CA PRO A 164 8.46 -19.50 -4.19
C PRO A 164 7.74 -20.59 -3.37
N GLY A 165 8.48 -21.44 -2.64
CA GLY A 165 7.91 -22.44 -1.74
C GLY A 165 7.16 -21.86 -0.54
N TYR A 166 7.41 -20.59 -0.19
CA TYR A 166 6.72 -19.84 0.88
C TYR A 166 5.74 -18.79 0.33
N ALA A 167 5.39 -18.84 -0.96
CA ALA A 167 4.49 -17.88 -1.57
C ALA A 167 3.10 -17.90 -0.91
N SER A 168 2.60 -16.73 -0.56
CA SER A 168 1.30 -16.51 0.06
C SER A 168 0.80 -15.09 -0.24
N PHE A 169 -0.36 -14.68 0.27
CA PHE A 169 -0.87 -13.32 -0.01
C PHE A 169 -0.03 -12.19 0.60
N VAL A 170 0.84 -12.48 1.58
CA VAL A 170 1.84 -11.55 2.12
C VAL A 170 3.20 -11.64 1.39
N GLY A 171 3.20 -12.27 0.21
CA GLY A 171 4.39 -12.46 -0.62
C GLY A 171 4.07 -13.40 -1.77
N LEU A 172 3.57 -12.89 -2.91
CA LEU A 172 3.17 -13.76 -4.03
C LEU A 172 4.31 -14.04 -5.01
N LYS A 173 5.21 -13.08 -5.20
CA LYS A 173 6.31 -13.15 -6.18
C LYS A 173 7.66 -12.81 -5.54
N PRO A 174 8.78 -13.29 -6.11
CA PRO A 174 10.13 -12.91 -5.71
C PRO A 174 10.31 -11.39 -5.64
N LEU A 175 10.42 -10.88 -4.41
CA LEU A 175 10.84 -9.54 -4.05
C LEU A 175 11.63 -9.61 -2.72
N PRO A 176 12.61 -8.73 -2.48
CA PRO A 176 13.19 -8.56 -1.15
C PRO A 176 12.15 -7.99 -0.16
N ILE A 177 12.44 -8.02 1.14
CA ILE A 177 11.51 -7.49 2.16
C ILE A 177 11.31 -6.00 1.96
N ARG A 178 12.39 -5.21 1.96
CA ARG A 178 12.38 -3.81 1.49
C ARG A 178 12.79 -3.82 0.03
N HIS A 179 11.84 -3.56 -0.86
CA HIS A 179 12.03 -3.79 -2.29
C HIS A 179 12.46 -2.57 -3.10
N GLY A 180 12.49 -1.37 -2.50
CA GLY A 180 13.02 -0.15 -3.11
C GLY A 180 12.36 0.26 -4.44
N MET A 181 11.09 -0.10 -4.65
CA MET A 181 10.35 0.21 -5.88
C MET A 181 9.08 0.99 -5.58
N THR A 182 8.66 1.88 -6.48
CA THR A 182 7.29 2.42 -6.46
C THR A 182 6.28 1.34 -6.85
N ILE A 183 4.99 1.57 -6.59
CA ILE A 183 3.94 0.62 -7.01
C ILE A 183 3.86 0.49 -8.55
N GLY A 184 4.16 1.57 -9.28
CA GLY A 184 4.30 1.54 -10.74
C GLY A 184 5.49 0.70 -11.19
N GLU A 185 6.64 0.81 -10.53
CA GLU A 185 7.82 0.00 -10.82
C GLU A 185 7.60 -1.49 -10.50
N VAL A 186 6.92 -1.80 -9.39
CA VAL A 186 6.49 -3.18 -9.08
C VAL A 186 5.59 -3.71 -10.19
N GLY A 187 4.60 -2.95 -10.63
CA GLY A 187 3.73 -3.39 -11.73
C GLY A 187 4.45 -3.55 -13.07
N THR A 188 5.45 -2.72 -13.38
CA THR A 188 6.31 -2.93 -14.56
C THR A 188 7.07 -4.26 -14.44
N TYR A 189 7.70 -4.55 -13.30
CA TYR A 189 8.36 -5.83 -13.03
C TYR A 189 7.41 -7.01 -13.22
N LEU A 190 6.22 -6.95 -12.62
CA LEU A 190 5.22 -8.01 -12.74
C LEU A 190 4.77 -8.22 -14.18
N ARG A 191 4.58 -7.12 -14.93
CA ARG A 191 4.19 -7.18 -16.34
C ARG A 191 5.26 -7.85 -17.19
N GLU A 192 6.53 -7.51 -16.99
CA GLU A 192 7.63 -8.05 -17.79
C GLU A 192 7.86 -9.53 -17.54
N ILE A 193 7.78 -9.97 -16.29
CA ILE A 193 8.12 -11.34 -15.90
C ILE A 193 6.92 -12.30 -15.97
N TYR A 194 5.73 -11.86 -15.55
CA TYR A 194 4.57 -12.74 -15.36
C TYR A 194 3.42 -12.49 -16.35
N TYR A 195 3.29 -11.25 -16.86
CA TYR A 195 2.16 -10.88 -17.72
C TYR A 195 2.58 -10.15 -19.00
N PRO A 196 3.46 -10.71 -19.84
CA PRO A 196 4.12 -9.99 -20.95
C PRO A 196 3.16 -9.46 -22.03
N LYS A 197 1.94 -10.01 -22.11
CA LYS A 197 0.89 -9.59 -23.04
C LYS A 197 -0.10 -8.58 -22.45
N LEU A 198 -0.04 -8.29 -21.14
CA LEU A 198 -0.93 -7.34 -20.50
C LEU A 198 -0.69 -5.93 -21.07
N ASN A 199 -1.78 -5.27 -21.48
CA ASN A 199 -1.75 -3.85 -21.77
C ASN A 199 -1.66 -3.08 -20.44
N TYR A 200 -0.50 -2.50 -20.16
CA TYR A 200 -0.15 -1.93 -18.87
C TYR A 200 0.46 -0.54 -19.06
N HIS A 201 -0.08 0.43 -18.34
CA HIS A 201 0.43 1.80 -18.34
C HIS A 201 0.73 2.26 -16.93
N VAL A 202 1.77 3.10 -16.79
CA VAL A 202 2.08 3.81 -15.55
C VAL A 202 1.96 5.30 -15.81
N ILE A 203 1.11 5.97 -15.05
CA ILE A 203 1.11 7.42 -14.97
C ILE A 203 2.17 7.80 -13.93
N ARG A 204 3.40 7.97 -14.42
CA ARG A 204 4.57 8.29 -13.59
C ARG A 204 4.39 9.62 -12.89
N MET A 205 4.91 9.71 -11.67
CA MET A 205 5.01 10.95 -10.90
C MET A 205 5.86 12.01 -11.62
N GLU A 206 5.79 13.25 -11.15
CA GLU A 206 6.70 14.33 -11.52
C GLU A 206 7.40 14.87 -10.27
N GLY A 207 8.71 15.06 -10.33
CA GLY A 207 9.51 15.59 -9.22
C GLY A 207 10.03 14.56 -8.22
N TRP A 208 9.46 13.35 -8.14
CA TRP A 208 9.97 12.29 -7.26
C TRP A 208 11.34 11.80 -7.74
N GLN A 209 12.25 11.60 -6.79
CA GLN A 209 13.56 11.01 -7.01
C GLN A 209 13.74 9.82 -6.08
N ARG A 210 14.47 8.80 -6.53
CA ARG A 210 14.61 7.53 -5.79
C ARG A 210 15.16 7.71 -4.38
N GLY A 211 16.03 8.69 -4.14
CA GLY A 211 16.61 8.96 -2.82
C GLY A 211 15.69 9.70 -1.85
N MET A 212 14.51 10.16 -2.30
CA MET A 212 13.57 10.87 -1.43
C MET A 212 12.91 9.91 -0.44
N TRP A 213 12.90 10.31 0.83
CA TRP A 213 11.94 9.80 1.81
C TRP A 213 10.59 10.48 1.59
N PHE A 214 9.52 9.97 2.19
CA PHE A 214 8.19 10.52 1.97
C PHE A 214 8.07 12.00 2.38
N ASP A 215 8.70 12.37 3.49
CA ASP A 215 8.72 13.74 4.03
C ASP A 215 9.46 14.74 3.12
N ASP A 216 10.39 14.27 2.28
CA ASP A 216 11.02 15.10 1.24
C ASP A 216 10.06 15.48 0.11
N THR A 217 8.97 14.74 -0.07
CA THR A 217 8.06 14.90 -1.23
C THR A 217 7.14 16.10 -1.13
N GLY A 218 6.89 16.59 0.08
CA GLY A 218 5.89 17.61 0.37
C GLY A 218 4.43 17.15 0.25
N LEU A 219 4.19 15.84 0.05
CA LEU A 219 2.84 15.26 -0.02
C LEU A 219 2.27 15.02 1.39
N PRO A 220 0.94 15.05 1.54
CA PRO A 220 0.32 14.69 2.81
C PRO A 220 0.40 13.16 3.05
N TRP A 221 0.73 12.76 4.27
CA TRP A 221 0.59 11.39 4.71
C TRP A 221 -0.83 11.13 5.19
N VAL A 222 -1.60 10.39 4.41
CA VAL A 222 -2.86 9.78 4.85
C VAL A 222 -2.56 8.32 5.15
N MET A 223 -2.88 7.87 6.36
CA MET A 223 -2.57 6.51 6.80
C MET A 223 -3.17 5.46 5.83
N PRO A 224 -2.34 4.61 5.20
CA PRO A 224 -2.83 3.62 4.23
C PRO A 224 -3.54 2.43 4.90
N SER A 225 -3.31 2.22 6.19
CA SER A 225 -4.03 1.25 7.05
C SER A 225 -4.09 1.74 8.50
N PRO A 226 -5.03 1.21 9.32
CA PRO A 226 -5.21 1.61 10.73
C PRO A 226 -3.93 1.56 11.59
N ASN A 227 -3.06 0.58 11.34
CA ASN A 227 -1.81 0.40 12.08
C ASN A 227 -0.59 0.90 11.31
N MET A 228 -0.79 1.77 10.31
CA MET A 228 0.26 2.52 9.61
C MET A 228 0.00 4.04 9.75
N PRO A 229 -0.04 4.58 10.99
CA PRO A 229 -0.49 5.95 11.24
C PRO A 229 0.52 7.01 10.80
N THR A 230 1.82 6.73 10.85
CA THR A 230 2.88 7.72 10.66
C THR A 230 3.97 7.21 9.70
N LEU A 231 4.82 8.15 9.25
CA LEU A 231 6.03 7.81 8.50
C LEU A 231 7.01 7.02 9.36
N ASP A 232 7.12 7.34 10.65
CA ASP A 232 7.97 6.60 11.59
C ASP A 232 7.60 5.11 11.62
N THR A 233 6.30 4.80 11.63
CA THR A 233 5.81 3.42 11.52
C THR A 233 6.27 2.77 10.20
N ALA A 234 6.17 3.48 9.07
CA ALA A 234 6.58 2.96 7.76
C ALA A 234 8.09 2.67 7.70
N VAL A 235 8.92 3.51 8.32
CA VAL A 235 10.39 3.33 8.38
C VAL A 235 10.76 2.00 9.03
N VAL A 236 10.12 1.66 10.16
CA VAL A 236 10.48 0.46 10.93
C VAL A 236 9.72 -0.79 10.50
N TYR A 237 8.61 -0.64 9.77
CA TYR A 237 7.72 -1.74 9.38
C TYR A 237 8.43 -2.93 8.69
N PRO A 238 9.38 -2.74 7.73
CA PRO A 238 10.09 -3.85 7.08
C PRO A 238 10.88 -4.78 8.03
N GLY A 239 11.31 -4.28 9.19
CA GLY A 239 11.93 -5.10 10.22
C GLY A 239 10.92 -5.55 11.27
N MET A 240 10.12 -4.61 11.77
CA MET A 240 9.27 -4.81 12.93
C MET A 240 8.05 -5.69 12.66
N CYS A 241 7.56 -5.75 11.43
CA CYS A 241 6.47 -6.66 11.09
C CYS A 241 6.89 -8.13 11.10
N LEU A 242 8.20 -8.45 11.09
CA LEU A 242 8.67 -9.84 11.24
C LEU A 242 8.32 -10.41 12.63
N ILE A 243 8.17 -9.55 13.63
CA ILE A 243 7.71 -9.92 14.98
C ILE A 243 6.30 -10.51 14.95
N GLU A 244 5.49 -10.18 13.94
CA GLU A 244 4.14 -10.74 13.76
C GLU A 244 4.16 -12.27 13.69
N GLY A 245 5.23 -12.86 13.13
CA GLY A 245 5.45 -14.32 13.07
C GLY A 245 5.92 -14.97 14.38
N THR A 246 5.96 -14.22 15.48
CA THR A 246 6.40 -14.68 16.80
C THR A 246 5.30 -14.53 17.86
N MET A 247 5.54 -15.03 19.07
CA MET A 247 4.65 -14.86 20.23
C MET A 247 4.76 -13.49 20.91
N LEU A 248 5.58 -12.57 20.41
CA LEU A 248 5.70 -11.22 20.94
C LEU A 248 4.62 -10.31 20.36
N SER A 249 4.17 -9.33 21.14
CA SER A 249 3.39 -8.21 20.62
C SER A 249 4.30 -7.31 19.80
N GLU A 250 3.87 -6.98 18.59
CA GLU A 250 4.46 -5.96 17.71
C GLU A 250 3.87 -4.56 17.94
N GLY A 251 3.24 -4.33 19.09
CA GLY A 251 2.74 -3.00 19.48
C GLY A 251 1.37 -2.62 18.91
N ARG A 252 0.73 -3.46 18.09
CA ARG A 252 -0.71 -3.32 17.79
C ARG A 252 -1.51 -3.35 19.09
N GLY A 253 -2.62 -2.61 19.14
CA GLY A 253 -3.34 -2.37 20.38
C GLY A 253 -2.86 -1.15 21.17
N THR A 254 -1.82 -0.46 20.70
CA THR A 254 -1.28 0.78 21.29
C THR A 254 -1.34 1.95 20.30
N THR A 255 -0.84 3.11 20.72
CA THR A 255 -0.73 4.31 19.87
C THR A 255 0.53 4.34 19.00
N ARG A 256 1.42 3.34 19.10
CA ARG A 256 2.69 3.25 18.34
C ARG A 256 2.91 1.84 17.78
N PRO A 257 2.03 1.35 16.87
CA PRO A 257 2.17 0.03 16.28
C PRO A 257 3.52 -0.11 15.56
N PHE A 258 4.14 -1.29 15.63
CA PHE A 258 5.45 -1.63 15.08
C PHE A 258 6.65 -0.86 15.62
N GLU A 259 6.46 0.29 16.28
CA GLU A 259 7.56 1.05 16.89
C GLU A 259 7.92 0.53 18.30
N ILE A 260 7.11 -0.38 18.84
CA ILE A 260 7.31 -1.03 20.13
C ILE A 260 7.11 -2.53 19.99
N PHE A 261 7.76 -3.32 20.84
CA PHE A 261 7.54 -4.76 20.91
C PHE A 261 7.84 -5.31 22.30
N GLY A 262 7.25 -6.46 22.63
CA GLY A 262 7.47 -7.10 23.93
C GLY A 262 6.46 -8.20 24.25
N ALA A 263 6.59 -8.77 25.45
CA ALA A 263 5.67 -9.75 25.99
C ALA A 263 5.71 -9.72 27.54
N PRO A 264 4.65 -10.19 28.25
CA PRO A 264 4.58 -10.16 29.72
C PRO A 264 5.71 -10.90 30.42
N TYR A 265 6.33 -11.87 29.75
CA TYR A 265 7.42 -12.69 30.27
C TYR A 265 8.82 -12.13 29.96
N ILE A 266 8.92 -10.91 29.42
CA ILE A 266 10.19 -10.26 29.08
C ILE A 266 10.48 -9.14 30.07
N ASP A 267 11.67 -9.17 30.67
CA ASP A 267 12.24 -8.04 31.37
C ASP A 267 12.77 -7.00 30.36
N GLY A 268 12.07 -5.85 30.27
CA GLY A 268 12.35 -4.83 29.26
C GLY A 268 13.71 -4.15 29.44
N GLU A 269 14.20 -4.02 30.68
CA GLU A 269 15.51 -3.43 30.99
C GLU A 269 16.66 -4.33 30.51
N THR A 270 16.57 -5.62 30.82
CA THR A 270 17.53 -6.65 30.39
C THR A 270 17.55 -6.74 28.86
N LEU A 271 16.38 -6.78 28.22
CA LEU A 271 16.29 -6.83 26.77
C LEU A 271 16.89 -5.57 26.11
N ALA A 272 16.52 -4.37 26.59
CA ALA A 272 17.06 -3.12 26.05
C ALA A 272 18.58 -3.02 26.21
N THR A 273 19.11 -3.45 27.36
CA THR A 273 20.56 -3.51 27.61
C THR A 273 21.25 -4.45 26.63
N ALA A 274 20.73 -5.66 26.44
CA ALA A 274 21.29 -6.64 25.51
C ALA A 274 21.27 -6.15 24.05
N LEU A 275 20.17 -5.53 23.61
CA LEU A 275 20.05 -5.00 22.25
C LEU A 275 20.93 -3.78 22.02
N ASN A 276 21.04 -2.86 22.99
CA ASN A 276 21.94 -1.71 22.89
C ASN A 276 23.43 -2.13 22.86
N ALA A 277 23.78 -3.27 23.46
CA ALA A 277 25.15 -3.82 23.38
C ALA A 277 25.55 -4.22 21.96
N LEU A 278 24.60 -4.44 21.04
CA LEU A 278 24.86 -4.71 19.63
C LEU A 278 25.37 -3.48 18.86
N ARG A 279 25.22 -2.26 19.42
CA ARG A 279 25.67 -1.00 18.83
C ARG A 279 25.21 -0.79 17.38
N LEU A 280 23.95 -1.11 17.11
CA LEU A 280 23.35 -0.94 15.78
C LEU A 280 23.31 0.55 15.43
N GLN A 281 23.77 0.90 14.23
CA GLN A 281 23.81 2.28 13.76
C GLN A 281 22.39 2.85 13.61
N GLY A 282 22.16 4.05 14.13
CA GLY A 282 20.88 4.76 13.98
C GLY A 282 19.75 4.21 14.85
N VAL A 283 20.02 3.27 15.74
CA VAL A 283 19.01 2.62 16.60
C VAL A 283 19.37 2.81 18.07
N PHE A 284 18.35 3.06 18.89
CA PHE A 284 18.45 3.03 20.35
C PHE A 284 17.24 2.32 20.93
N PHE A 285 17.46 1.31 21.77
CA PHE A 285 16.40 0.57 22.43
C PHE A 285 16.15 1.18 23.81
N ARG A 286 14.91 1.62 24.06
CA ARG A 286 14.49 2.15 25.35
C ARG A 286 13.53 1.15 26.02
N PRO A 287 13.76 0.78 27.29
CA PRO A 287 12.79 -0.03 28.04
C PRO A 287 11.44 0.70 28.12
N LEU A 288 10.35 -0.06 28.02
CA LEU A 288 8.98 0.43 28.04
C LEU A 288 8.07 -0.64 28.67
N SER A 289 7.07 -0.20 29.42
CA SER A 289 5.91 -1.01 29.80
C SER A 289 4.70 -0.56 28.99
N PHE A 290 3.92 -1.49 28.46
CA PHE A 290 2.73 -1.20 27.68
C PHE A 290 1.72 -2.34 27.81
N GLU A 291 0.43 -2.03 27.66
CA GLU A 291 -0.66 -3.00 27.63
C GLU A 291 -1.47 -2.78 26.35
N PRO A 292 -1.46 -3.72 25.39
CA PRO A 292 -2.29 -3.66 24.20
C PRO A 292 -3.79 -3.68 24.53
N THR A 293 -4.59 -2.89 23.82
CA THR A 293 -6.06 -2.90 23.95
C THR A 293 -6.73 -4.00 23.09
N PHE A 294 -6.03 -4.51 22.08
CA PHE A 294 -6.41 -5.63 21.21
C PHE A 294 -5.14 -6.35 20.69
N GLN A 295 -5.28 -7.50 20.01
CA GLN A 295 -4.18 -8.38 19.56
C GLN A 295 -3.39 -9.05 20.71
N LYS A 296 -2.17 -9.54 20.42
CA LYS A 296 -1.33 -10.33 21.33
C LYS A 296 -1.09 -9.60 22.65
N HIS A 297 -1.23 -10.34 23.75
CA HIS A 297 -1.03 -9.84 25.13
C HIS A 297 -1.98 -8.69 25.53
N ALA A 298 -3.13 -8.57 24.88
CA ALA A 298 -4.16 -7.67 25.38
C ALA A 298 -4.75 -8.18 26.69
N ARG A 299 -4.80 -7.31 27.72
CA ARG A 299 -5.34 -7.61 29.06
C ARG A 299 -4.55 -8.68 29.83
N THR A 300 -3.23 -8.76 29.62
CA THR A 300 -2.32 -9.70 30.29
C THR A 300 -1.22 -8.98 31.03
#